data_AF-A0A929JMQ6-F1
#
_entry.id   AF-A0A929JMQ6-F1
#
_cell.length_a   1.000
_cell.length_b   1.000
_cell.length_c   1.000
_cell.angle_alpha   90.00
_cell.angle_beta   90.00
_cell.angle_gamma   90.00
#
_symmetry.space_group_name_H-M   'P 1'
#
loop_
_entity.id
_entity.type
_entity.pdbx_description
1 polymer ?
#
loop_
_entity_poly.entity_id
_entity_poly.type
_entity_poly.pdbx_seq_one_letter_code
_entity_poly.pdbx_strand_id
1 'polypeptide(L)'
;MNSKKPHPEHDQYLIRIRRGERLYKFYYFRPIAGRREHFEYRILAKEKTNGMLEMVSYNFKIIGGVPQKSSITRVPDVSKEQLEDIVQNVMRKTNTSPDEFEELDLSRFSTIDEQIEFLKQEDRADTMYIM
;
A
#
# COMPACT_ATOMS: atom_id res chain seq x y z
N MET A 1 27.42 -23.32 5.76
CA MET A 1 25.98 -23.38 6.05
C MET A 1 25.28 -22.32 5.21
N ASN A 2 24.55 -22.74 4.18
CA ASN A 2 23.82 -21.82 3.29
C ASN A 2 22.64 -21.20 4.06
N SER A 3 22.73 -19.91 4.36
CA SER A 3 21.63 -19.16 4.96
C SER A 3 20.53 -19.01 3.91
N LYS A 4 19.48 -19.81 4.03
CA LYS A 4 18.27 -19.68 3.21
C LYS A 4 17.70 -18.28 3.45
N LYS A 5 17.70 -17.42 2.42
CA LYS A 5 16.91 -16.18 2.41
C LYS A 5 15.46 -16.56 2.74
N PRO A 6 14.79 -15.87 3.68
CA PRO A 6 13.42 -16.19 4.04
C PRO A 6 12.53 -16.12 2.79
N HIS A 7 11.64 -17.11 2.64
CA HIS A 7 10.65 -17.12 1.57
C HIS A 7 9.69 -15.92 1.73
N PRO A 8 9.36 -15.20 0.64
CA PRO A 8 8.53 -13.98 0.69
C PRO A 8 7.10 -14.18 1.22
N GLU A 9 6.63 -15.43 1.35
CA GLU A 9 5.29 -15.78 1.83
C GLU A 9 5.07 -15.50 3.33
N HIS A 10 6.14 -15.28 4.10
CA HIS A 10 6.08 -14.97 5.53
C HIS A 10 6.67 -13.60 5.90
N ASP A 11 6.77 -12.68 4.95
CA ASP A 11 7.13 -11.31 5.29
C ASP A 11 5.95 -10.64 6.01
N GLN A 12 6.08 -10.45 7.32
CA GLN A 12 5.08 -9.74 8.15
C GLN A 12 4.86 -8.31 7.67
N TYR A 13 5.83 -7.73 6.97
CA TYR A 13 5.77 -6.36 6.48
C TYR A 13 5.32 -6.36 5.01
N LEU A 14 4.39 -5.46 4.71
CA LEU A 14 3.92 -5.26 3.34
C LEU A 14 4.99 -4.52 2.53
N ILE A 15 5.58 -3.49 3.13
CA ILE A 15 6.65 -2.68 2.55
C ILE A 15 7.76 -2.53 3.58
N ARG A 16 9.01 -2.58 3.10
CA ARG A 16 10.20 -2.29 3.91
C ARG A 16 10.85 -1.01 3.45
N ILE A 17 11.16 -0.10 4.37
CA ILE A 17 11.79 1.19 4.07
C ILE A 17 13.27 1.13 4.42
N ARG A 18 14.13 1.15 3.41
CA ARG A 18 15.58 1.19 3.60
C ARG A 18 16.06 2.63 3.69
N ARG A 19 17.29 2.81 4.15
CA ARG A 19 17.95 4.12 4.19
C ARG A 19 17.93 4.77 2.79
N GLY A 20 17.39 5.98 2.72
CA GLY A 20 17.26 6.74 1.48
C GLY A 20 16.03 6.39 0.63
N GLU A 21 15.21 5.42 1.05
CA GLU A 21 13.88 5.18 0.51
C GLU A 21 12.84 5.96 1.33
N ARG A 22 11.67 6.20 0.74
CA ARG A 22 10.57 6.92 1.38
C ARG A 22 9.23 6.40 0.92
N LEU A 23 8.18 6.57 1.72
CA LEU A 23 6.82 6.29 1.25
C LEU A 23 6.47 7.29 0.15
N TYR A 24 5.69 6.84 -0.84
CA TYR A 24 5.26 7.68 -1.95
C TYR A 24 3.77 8.03 -1.83
N LYS A 25 2.89 7.10 -2.21
CA LYS A 25 1.44 7.28 -2.18
C LYS A 25 0.76 5.99 -1.76
N PHE A 26 -0.35 6.13 -1.03
CA PHE A 26 -1.27 5.02 -0.75
C PHE A 26 -2.59 5.28 -1.46
N TYR A 27 -3.17 4.21 -2.00
CA TYR A 27 -4.45 4.26 -2.70
C TYR A 27 -5.40 3.27 -2.05
N TYR A 28 -6.60 3.74 -1.71
CA TYR A 28 -7.66 2.95 -1.10
C TYR A 28 -8.87 2.92 -2.03
N PHE A 29 -9.33 1.73 -2.36
CA PHE A 29 -10.51 1.50 -3.19
C PHE A 29 -11.55 0.79 -2.35
N ARG A 30 -12.71 1.42 -2.14
CA ARG A 30 -13.77 0.99 -1.21
C ARG A 30 -15.08 0.72 -1.95
N PRO A 31 -15.14 -0.32 -2.79
CA PRO A 31 -16.32 -0.57 -3.60
C PRO A 31 -17.55 -0.87 -2.73
N ILE A 32 -18.69 -0.29 -3.08
CA ILE A 32 -20.00 -0.44 -2.42
C ILE A 32 -20.38 -1.91 -2.30
N ALA A 33 -20.07 -2.72 -3.32
CA ALA A 33 -20.32 -4.16 -3.33
C ALA A 33 -19.64 -4.90 -2.16
N GLY A 34 -18.54 -4.36 -1.62
CA GLY A 34 -17.77 -4.93 -0.50
C GLY A 34 -18.03 -4.26 0.86
N ARG A 35 -18.91 -3.25 0.93
CA ARG A 35 -19.09 -2.41 2.11
C ARG A 35 -19.50 -3.18 3.38
N ARG A 36 -20.24 -4.28 3.22
CA ARG A 36 -20.71 -5.14 4.34
C ARG A 36 -19.56 -5.80 5.10
N GLU A 37 -18.42 -6.03 4.46
CA GLU A 37 -17.25 -6.70 5.04
C GLU A 37 -16.10 -5.71 5.33
N HIS A 38 -16.39 -4.40 5.27
CA HIS A 38 -15.37 -3.35 5.30
C HIS A 38 -14.23 -3.64 4.30
N PHE A 39 -14.59 -4.15 3.12
CA PHE A 39 -13.61 -4.51 2.11
C PHE A 39 -12.96 -3.26 1.51
N GLU A 40 -11.63 -3.31 1.41
CA GLU A 40 -10.84 -2.36 0.67
C GLU A 40 -9.84 -3.11 -0.21
N TYR A 41 -9.67 -2.66 -1.44
CA TYR A 41 -8.45 -2.97 -2.18
C TYR A 41 -7.47 -1.83 -1.93
N ARG A 42 -6.21 -2.15 -1.64
CA ARG A 42 -5.18 -1.17 -1.29
C ARG A 42 -3.98 -1.31 -2.20
N ILE A 43 -3.38 -0.19 -2.57
CA ILE A 43 -2.07 -0.13 -3.23
C ILE A 43 -1.19 0.78 -2.39
N LEU A 44 -0.01 0.29 -2.01
CA LEU A 44 1.03 1.03 -1.32
C LEU A 44 2.23 1.16 -2.24
N ALA A 45 2.81 2.35 -2.33
CA ALA A 45 4.04 2.58 -3.06
C ALA A 45 5.09 3.24 -2.17
N LYS A 46 6.34 2.81 -2.32
CA LYS A 46 7.52 3.53 -1.81
C LYS A 46 8.44 3.89 -2.97
N GLU A 47 9.15 4.99 -2.83
CA GLU A 47 10.20 5.40 -3.76
C GLU A 47 11.55 4.86 -3.31
N LYS A 48 12.24 4.19 -4.23
CA LYS A 48 13.59 3.66 -4.03
C LYS A 48 14.63 4.72 -4.35
N THR A 49 15.87 4.48 -3.94
CA THR A 49 17.01 5.39 -4.17
C THR A 49 17.31 5.64 -5.65
N ASN A 50 16.86 4.76 -6.55
CA ASN A 50 17.00 4.93 -8.00
C ASN A 50 15.83 5.71 -8.65
N GLY A 51 14.88 6.23 -7.88
CA GLY A 51 13.71 6.96 -8.36
C GLY A 51 12.56 6.09 -8.87
N MET A 52 12.76 4.76 -8.97
CA MET A 52 11.68 3.81 -9.26
C MET A 52 10.85 3.54 -8.00
N LEU A 53 9.62 3.09 -8.19
CA LEU A 53 8.75 2.70 -7.09
C LEU A 53 8.76 1.19 -6.89
N GLU A 54 8.67 0.76 -5.63
CA GLU A 54 8.22 -0.58 -5.26
C GLU A 54 6.75 -0.47 -4.86
N MET A 55 5.90 -1.30 -5.46
CA MET A 55 4.46 -1.28 -5.27
C MET A 55 4.00 -2.60 -4.65
N VAL A 56 3.08 -2.50 -3.69
CA VAL A 56 2.40 -3.65 -3.10
C VAL A 56 0.90 -3.41 -3.14
N SER A 57 0.14 -4.37 -3.67
CA SER A 57 -1.32 -4.32 -3.65
C SER A 57 -1.92 -5.52 -2.94
N TYR A 58 -3.07 -5.35 -2.31
CA TYR A 58 -3.72 -6.41 -1.53
C TYR A 58 -5.19 -6.09 -1.25
N ASN A 59 -5.94 -7.14 -0.91
CA ASN A 59 -7.28 -7.05 -0.36
C ASN A 59 -7.21 -6.93 1.16
N PHE A 60 -7.96 -6.00 1.73
CA PHE A 60 -8.16 -5.80 3.16
C PHE A 60 -9.64 -6.00 3.51
N LYS A 61 -9.93 -6.73 4.59
CA LYS A 61 -11.28 -6.93 5.14
C LYS A 61 -11.25 -6.96 6.65
N ILE A 62 -12.36 -6.65 7.30
CA ILE A 62 -12.53 -6.88 8.74
C ILE A 62 -13.52 -8.03 8.92
N ILE A 63 -13.05 -9.16 9.43
CA ILE A 63 -13.87 -10.35 9.68
C ILE A 63 -13.87 -10.62 11.19
N GLY A 64 -15.03 -10.53 11.84
CA GLY A 64 -15.14 -10.73 13.28
C GLY A 64 -14.31 -9.75 14.12
N GLY A 65 -14.14 -8.51 13.64
CA GLY A 65 -13.29 -7.49 14.27
C GLY A 65 -11.79 -7.64 14.00
N VAL A 66 -11.37 -8.67 13.25
CA VAL A 66 -9.96 -8.94 12.94
C VAL A 66 -9.63 -8.48 11.52
N PRO A 67 -8.62 -7.60 11.33
CA PRO A 67 -8.12 -7.24 10.02
C PRO A 67 -7.49 -8.44 9.31
N GLN A 68 -7.94 -8.73 8.09
CA GLN A 68 -7.39 -9.77 7.23
C GLN A 68 -6.84 -9.19 5.93
N LYS A 69 -5.71 -9.74 5.50
CA LYS A 69 -5.04 -9.40 4.23
C LYS A 69 -5.01 -10.62 3.34
N SER A 70 -5.29 -10.43 2.05
CA SER A 70 -5.25 -11.49 1.06
C SER A 70 -4.83 -10.96 -0.31
N SER A 71 -4.51 -11.88 -1.24
CA SER A 71 -4.16 -11.55 -2.62
C SER A 71 -3.02 -10.53 -2.76
N ILE A 72 -2.01 -10.64 -1.88
CA ILE A 72 -0.87 -9.71 -1.84
C ILE A 72 -0.04 -9.89 -3.11
N THR A 73 0.09 -8.82 -3.89
CA THR A 73 0.92 -8.73 -5.08
C THR A 73 2.03 -7.72 -4.83
N ARG A 74 3.27 -8.05 -5.20
CA ARG A 74 4.43 -7.16 -5.05
C ARG A 74 5.08 -6.96 -6.41
N VAL A 75 5.32 -5.71 -6.77
CA VAL A 75 5.98 -5.31 -8.01
C VAL A 75 7.21 -4.49 -7.63
N PRO A 76 8.43 -5.00 -7.88
CA PRO A 76 9.66 -4.40 -7.36
C PRO A 76 10.05 -3.10 -8.08
N ASP A 77 9.63 -2.94 -9.33
CA ASP A 77 9.99 -1.81 -10.19
C ASP A 77 8.76 -1.36 -10.97
N VAL A 78 8.26 -0.17 -10.65
CA VAL A 78 7.23 0.53 -11.41
C VAL A 78 7.59 2.01 -11.50
N SER A 79 7.40 2.61 -12.68
CA SER A 79 7.56 4.07 -12.82
C SER A 79 6.37 4.79 -12.19
N LYS A 80 6.50 6.11 -11.97
CA LYS A 80 5.39 6.92 -11.44
C LYS A 80 4.21 6.93 -12.41
N GLU A 81 4.48 7.06 -13.71
CA GLU A 81 3.48 7.04 -14.77
C GLU A 81 2.76 5.68 -14.82
N GLN A 82 3.52 4.58 -14.73
CA GLN A 82 2.94 3.24 -14.70
C GLN A 82 2.06 3.01 -13.46
N LEU A 83 2.44 3.57 -12.31
CA LEU A 83 1.61 3.49 -11.10
C LEU A 83 0.29 4.22 -11.29
N GLU A 84 0.31 5.43 -11.85
CA GLU A 84 -0.91 6.19 -12.17
C GLU A 84 -1.80 5.42 -13.17
N ASP A 85 -1.22 4.84 -14.22
CA ASP A 85 -1.95 3.99 -15.17
C ASP A 85 -2.57 2.77 -14.49
N ILE A 86 -1.86 2.12 -13.55
CA ILE A 86 -2.39 1.00 -12.77
C ILE A 86 -3.59 1.45 -11.93
N VAL A 87 -3.48 2.57 -11.22
CA VAL A 87 -4.55 3.11 -10.37
C VAL A 87 -5.79 3.41 -11.20
N GLN A 88 -5.65 4.12 -12.32
CA GLN A 88 -6.76 4.42 -13.23
C GLN A 88 -7.40 3.15 -13.80
N ASN A 89 -6.58 2.15 -14.16
CA ASN A 89 -7.07 0.87 -14.65
C ASN A 89 -7.86 0.11 -13.57
N VAL A 90 -7.42 0.16 -12.31
CA VAL A 90 -8.15 -0.44 -11.19
C VAL A 90 -9.49 0.26 -11.02
N MET A 91 -9.52 1.60 -10.90
CA MET A 91 -10.76 2.37 -10.76
C MET A 91 -11.79 2.00 -11.84
N ARG A 92 -11.36 1.95 -13.10
CA ARG A 92 -12.22 1.59 -14.24
C ARG A 92 -12.73 0.16 -14.17
N LYS A 93 -11.88 -0.80 -13.79
CA LYS A 93 -12.25 -2.23 -13.75
C LYS A 93 -13.15 -2.58 -12.57
N THR A 94 -13.02 -1.87 -11.47
CA THR A 94 -13.82 -2.09 -10.25
C THR A 94 -15.08 -1.22 -10.21
N ASN A 95 -15.32 -0.39 -11.23
CA ASN A 95 -16.37 0.63 -11.26
C ASN A 95 -16.36 1.50 -10.00
N THR A 96 -15.17 1.79 -9.47
CA THR A 96 -15.01 2.59 -8.25
C THR A 96 -15.27 4.05 -8.58
N SER A 97 -16.28 4.64 -7.96
CA SER A 97 -16.59 6.05 -8.08
C SER A 97 -15.59 6.91 -7.29
N PRO A 98 -15.48 8.21 -7.59
CA PRO A 98 -14.53 9.09 -6.89
C PRO A 98 -14.73 9.14 -5.37
N ASP A 99 -15.95 8.95 -4.86
CA ASP A 99 -16.26 8.90 -3.42
C ASP A 99 -15.89 7.55 -2.77
N GLU A 100 -15.63 6.52 -3.57
CA GLU A 100 -15.13 5.21 -3.14
C GLU A 100 -13.60 5.10 -3.23
N PHE A 101 -12.93 6.15 -3.71
CA PHE A 101 -11.49 6.19 -3.91
C PHE A 101 -10.83 7.25 -3.03
N GLU A 102 -9.68 6.91 -2.47
CA GLU A 102 -8.87 7.85 -1.72
C GLU A 102 -7.40 7.68 -2.11
N GLU A 103 -6.76 8.81 -2.45
CA GLU A 103 -5.32 8.92 -2.61
C GLU A 103 -4.74 9.65 -1.39
N LEU A 104 -3.74 9.03 -0.76
CA LEU A 104 -2.97 9.61 0.32
C LEU A 104 -1.54 9.87 -0.18
N ASP A 105 -1.25 11.13 -0.48
CA ASP A 105 0.08 11.55 -0.93
C ASP A 105 1.01 11.82 0.26
N LEU A 106 2.01 10.96 0.42
CA LEU A 106 3.04 11.06 1.44
C LEU A 106 4.31 11.74 0.91
N SER A 107 4.42 11.96 -0.40
CA SER A 107 5.57 12.62 -1.02
C SER A 107 5.70 14.09 -0.64
N ARG A 108 4.63 14.69 -0.11
CA ARG A 108 4.60 16.05 0.44
C ARG A 108 5.45 16.22 1.71
N PHE A 109 5.75 15.14 2.42
CA PHE A 109 6.57 15.17 3.63
C PHE A 109 8.05 15.09 3.29
N SER A 110 8.87 15.82 4.03
CA SER A 110 10.30 15.91 3.77
C SER A 110 11.08 14.71 4.32
N THR A 111 10.55 14.06 5.36
CA THR A 111 11.23 12.95 6.05
C THR A 111 10.31 11.75 6.26
N ILE A 112 10.91 10.55 6.41
CA ILE A 112 10.17 9.34 6.75
C ILE A 112 9.50 9.45 8.13
N ASP A 113 10.13 10.14 9.08
CA ASP A 113 9.59 10.34 10.42
C ASP A 113 8.30 11.18 10.38
N GLU A 114 8.27 12.24 9.56
CA GLU A 114 7.05 13.02 9.29
C GLU A 114 5.96 12.16 8.64
N GLN A 115 6.33 11.30 7.68
CA GLN A 115 5.37 10.39 7.04
C GLN A 115 4.75 9.41 8.06
N ILE A 116 5.58 8.82 8.93
CA ILE A 116 5.13 7.88 9.97
C ILE A 116 4.25 8.59 11.00
N GLU A 117 4.65 9.79 11.44
CA GLU A 117 3.90 10.56 12.43
C GLU A 117 2.53 10.97 11.89
N PHE A 118 2.46 11.43 10.65
CA PHE A 118 1.20 11.71 9.98
C PHE A 118 0.31 10.46 9.88
N LEU A 119 0.86 9.30 9.51
CA LEU A 119 0.09 8.06 9.43
C LEU A 119 -0.45 7.60 10.79
N LYS A 120 0.27 7.84 11.88
CA LYS A 120 -0.22 7.56 13.24
C LYS A 120 -1.39 8.46 13.64
N GLN A 121 -1.31 9.76 13.29
CA GLN A 121 -2.35 10.73 13.63
C GLN A 121 -3.67 10.45 12.88
N GLU A 122 -3.58 9.95 11.66
CA GLU A 122 -4.74 9.60 10.82
C GLU A 122 -5.35 8.22 11.16
N ASP A 123 -4.89 7.56 12.24
CA ASP A 123 -5.25 6.18 12.62
C ASP A 123 -5.15 5.18 11.44
N ARG A 124 -4.21 5.45 10.52
CA ARG A 124 -3.95 4.54 9.41
C ARG A 124 -3.06 3.43 9.98
N ALA A 125 -3.73 2.39 10.49
CA ALA A 125 -3.16 1.19 11.14
C ALA A 125 -2.14 0.39 10.28
N ASP A 126 -1.78 0.89 9.09
CA ASP A 126 -0.76 0.30 8.23
C ASP A 126 0.67 0.56 8.71
N THR A 127 0.87 1.45 9.69
CA THR A 127 2.18 1.64 10.34
C THR A 127 2.74 0.35 10.97
N MET A 128 1.88 -0.59 11.37
CA MET A 128 2.32 -1.91 11.87
C MET A 128 3.03 -2.77 10.82
N TYR A 129 2.87 -2.47 9.52
CA TYR A 129 3.35 -3.28 8.40
C TYR A 129 4.38 -2.56 7.52
N ILE A 130 4.85 -1.40 7.98
CA ILE A 130 5.92 -0.60 7.38
C ILE A 130 7.11 -0.66 8.35
N MET A 131 8.25 -1.18 7.90
CA MET A 131 9.49 -1.23 8.70
C MET A 131 10.72 -0.87 7.89
#